data_AF-A0A2L2YSW9-F1
#
_entry.id   AF-A0A2L2YSW9-F1
#
_cell.length_a   1.000
_cell.length_b   1.000
_cell.length_c   1.000
_cell.angle_alpha   90.00
_cell.angle_beta   90.00
_cell.angle_gamma   90.00
#
_symmetry.space_group_name_H-M   'P 1'
#
loop_
_entity.id
_entity.type
_entity.pdbx_description
1 polymer ?
#
loop_
_entity_poly.entity_id
_entity_poly.type
_entity_poly.pdbx_seq_one_letter_code
_entity_poly.pdbx_strand_id
1 'polypeptide(L)'
;MFARSWKKWMVWVTFATSITTLILLHNSLRLSKSFFIENDFLYYDLNKEEPITKNQTCQLPRVHPFDPSILTYLTINKPINCKERFVTITFIDDDGFLRYNLTALKLLGYDVNKLQCSYQEIVRKDDFNVEFGESKKINVNGSQVRTEFIYVSCHNFVGIPFYSNVHCHIIPTKLSLPFDGNNTLYNVLVIGIDSVSRLSFIRNLPKTYK
;
A
#
# COMPACT_ATOMS: atom_id res chain seq x y z
N MET A 1 31.98 -29.38 -54.68
CA MET A 1 31.94 -29.93 -53.30
C MET A 1 31.22 -28.99 -52.30
N PHE A 2 30.25 -28.16 -52.72
CA PHE A 2 29.58 -27.18 -51.81
C PHE A 2 28.11 -27.50 -51.47
N ALA A 3 27.41 -28.33 -52.25
CA ALA A 3 25.96 -28.57 -52.08
C ALA A 3 25.59 -29.45 -50.86
N ARG A 4 26.52 -30.26 -50.33
CA ARG A 4 26.24 -31.21 -49.23
C ARG A 4 26.27 -30.58 -47.84
N SER A 5 26.93 -29.42 -47.71
CA SER A 5 27.02 -28.64 -46.46
C SER A 5 25.73 -27.88 -46.18
N TRP A 6 25.10 -27.33 -47.24
CA TRP A 6 23.95 -26.44 -47.09
C TRP A 6 22.67 -27.16 -46.64
N LYS A 7 22.46 -28.41 -47.08
CA LYS A 7 21.34 -29.23 -46.60
C LYS A 7 21.45 -29.56 -45.11
N LYS A 8 22.66 -29.85 -44.61
CA LYS A 8 22.88 -30.08 -43.17
C LYS A 8 22.63 -28.81 -42.36
N TRP A 9 23.10 -27.67 -42.88
CA TRP A 9 22.88 -26.37 -42.24
C TRP A 9 21.39 -25.99 -42.18
N MET A 10 20.64 -26.19 -43.27
CA MET A 10 19.19 -25.96 -43.31
C MET A 10 18.43 -26.82 -42.29
N VAL A 11 18.76 -28.09 -42.15
CA VAL A 11 18.14 -28.98 -41.15
C VAL A 11 18.40 -28.51 -39.72
N TRP A 12 19.63 -28.08 -39.43
CA TRP A 12 19.98 -27.51 -38.13
C TRP A 12 19.24 -26.20 -37.84
N VAL A 13 19.09 -25.33 -38.84
CA VAL A 13 18.32 -24.08 -38.69
C VAL A 13 16.84 -24.38 -38.41
N THR A 14 16.21 -25.28 -39.17
CA THR A 14 14.79 -25.64 -38.94
C THR A 14 14.56 -26.28 -37.58
N PHE A 15 15.51 -27.10 -37.12
CA PHE A 15 15.43 -27.72 -35.81
C PHE A 15 15.60 -26.69 -34.69
N ALA A 16 16.56 -25.77 -34.83
CA ALA A 16 16.78 -24.68 -33.89
C ALA A 16 15.57 -23.74 -33.81
N THR A 17 14.95 -23.36 -34.94
CA THR A 17 13.74 -22.52 -34.93
C THR A 17 12.54 -23.23 -34.34
N SER A 18 12.37 -24.53 -34.59
CA SER A 18 11.29 -25.32 -33.97
C SER A 18 11.47 -25.38 -32.45
N ILE A 19 12.69 -25.63 -31.97
CA ILE A 19 13.00 -25.64 -30.53
C ILE A 19 12.76 -24.27 -29.90
N THR A 20 13.20 -23.17 -30.53
CA THR A 20 12.98 -21.83 -29.94
C THR A 20 11.50 -21.47 -29.91
N THR A 21 10.72 -21.80 -30.95
CA THR A 21 9.26 -21.60 -30.91
C THR A 21 8.61 -22.45 -29.81
N LEU A 22 8.99 -23.72 -29.64
CA LEU A 22 8.49 -24.58 -28.56
C LEU A 22 8.86 -24.04 -27.17
N ILE A 23 10.06 -23.52 -26.97
CA ILE A 23 10.48 -22.90 -25.70
C ILE A 23 9.67 -21.63 -25.43
N LEU A 24 9.46 -20.78 -26.44
CA LEU A 24 8.64 -19.57 -26.32
C LEU A 24 7.18 -19.92 -26.00
N LEU A 25 6.62 -20.94 -26.64
CA LEU A 25 5.25 -21.42 -26.40
C LEU A 25 5.12 -22.07 -25.01
N HIS A 26 6.11 -22.84 -24.58
CA HIS A 26 6.12 -23.43 -23.24
C HIS A 26 6.22 -22.35 -22.15
N ASN A 27 7.07 -21.34 -22.35
CA ASN A 27 7.20 -20.23 -21.41
C ASN A 27 5.95 -19.35 -21.38
N SER A 28 5.31 -19.07 -22.51
CA SER A 28 4.05 -18.30 -22.55
C SER A 28 2.91 -19.07 -21.87
N LEU A 29 2.80 -20.37 -22.12
CA LEU A 29 1.84 -21.25 -21.44
C LEU A 29 2.12 -21.35 -19.93
N ARG A 30 3.39 -21.40 -19.50
CA ARG A 30 3.76 -21.46 -18.08
C ARG A 30 3.44 -20.16 -17.35
N LEU A 31 3.71 -19.00 -17.97
CA LEU A 31 3.37 -17.69 -17.42
C LEU A 31 1.84 -17.51 -17.28
N SER A 32 1.09 -17.94 -18.28
CA SER A 32 -0.37 -18.01 -18.23
C SER A 32 -0.84 -18.93 -17.09
N LYS A 33 -0.27 -20.12 -16.98
CA LYS A 33 -0.66 -21.12 -15.98
C LYS A 33 -0.40 -20.66 -14.53
N SER A 34 0.67 -19.91 -14.24
CA SER A 34 0.87 -19.35 -12.88
C SER A 34 -0.15 -18.26 -12.51
N PHE A 35 -0.65 -17.52 -13.51
CA PHE A 35 -1.68 -16.50 -13.28
C PHE A 35 -3.06 -17.09 -12.96
N PHE A 36 -3.40 -18.21 -13.60
CA PHE A 36 -4.71 -18.86 -13.44
C PHE A 36 -4.79 -19.81 -12.23
N ILE A 37 -3.70 -20.44 -11.78
CA ILE A 37 -3.79 -21.47 -10.74
C ILE A 37 -4.12 -20.93 -9.33
N GLU A 38 -3.93 -19.65 -9.05
CA GLU A 38 -4.09 -19.10 -7.69
C GLU A 38 -5.32 -18.18 -7.51
N ASN A 39 -6.12 -17.96 -8.55
CA ASN A 39 -7.30 -17.10 -8.48
C ASN A 39 -8.59 -17.91 -8.38
N ASP A 40 -9.15 -17.99 -7.17
CA ASP A 40 -10.46 -18.61 -6.89
C ASP A 40 -11.64 -17.98 -7.66
N PHE A 41 -11.39 -16.85 -8.34
CA PHE A 41 -12.36 -16.11 -9.15
C PHE A 41 -12.43 -16.55 -10.61
N LEU A 42 -11.74 -17.63 -10.99
CA LEU A 42 -12.03 -18.36 -12.23
C LEU A 42 -13.46 -18.95 -12.24
N TYR A 43 -14.05 -19.17 -11.06
CA TYR A 43 -15.42 -19.68 -10.90
C TYR A 43 -16.47 -18.57 -10.76
N TYR A 44 -16.14 -17.35 -11.18
CA TYR A 44 -17.06 -16.21 -11.11
C TYR A 44 -18.25 -16.41 -12.05
N ASP A 45 -19.40 -16.79 -11.48
CA ASP A 45 -20.64 -16.95 -12.24
C ASP A 45 -21.38 -15.62 -12.31
N LEU A 46 -21.29 -14.97 -13.48
CA LEU A 46 -22.01 -13.71 -13.75
C LEU A 46 -23.50 -13.82 -13.44
N ASN A 47 -24.17 -14.94 -13.69
CA ASN A 47 -25.62 -15.07 -13.51
C ASN A 47 -26.01 -15.16 -12.04
N LYS A 48 -25.14 -15.73 -11.21
CA LYS A 48 -25.34 -15.81 -9.76
C LYS A 48 -24.96 -14.50 -9.07
N GLU A 49 -23.79 -13.95 -9.43
CA GLU A 49 -23.21 -12.78 -8.76
C GLU A 49 -23.83 -11.45 -9.27
N GLU A 50 -24.28 -11.43 -10.52
CA GLU A 50 -24.85 -10.26 -11.19
C GLU A 50 -26.12 -10.62 -11.97
N PRO A 51 -27.23 -10.98 -11.29
CA PRO A 51 -28.46 -11.36 -11.96
C PRO A 51 -29.06 -10.20 -12.76
N ILE A 52 -29.57 -10.50 -13.96
CA ILE A 52 -30.22 -9.48 -14.81
C ILE A 52 -31.58 -9.12 -14.20
N THR A 53 -31.79 -7.83 -13.94
CA THR A 53 -33.09 -7.31 -13.52
C THR A 53 -33.90 -6.90 -14.75
N LYS A 54 -34.97 -7.64 -15.04
CA LYS A 54 -35.73 -7.55 -16.32
C LYS A 54 -36.37 -6.18 -16.62
N ASN A 55 -36.47 -5.28 -15.64
CA ASN A 55 -37.13 -3.97 -15.78
C ASN A 55 -36.22 -2.76 -15.46
N GLN A 56 -34.89 -2.95 -15.45
CA GLN A 56 -33.98 -1.82 -15.26
C GLN A 56 -33.79 -1.05 -16.57
N THR A 57 -33.94 0.28 -16.50
CA THR A 57 -33.71 1.22 -17.61
C THR A 57 -32.23 1.36 -17.96
N CYS A 58 -31.35 1.25 -16.97
CA CYS A 58 -29.90 1.23 -17.16
C CYS A 58 -29.36 -0.17 -16.85
N GLN A 59 -28.87 -0.86 -17.86
CA GLN A 59 -28.20 -2.15 -17.71
C GLN A 59 -26.69 -1.95 -17.85
N LEU A 60 -25.97 -2.18 -16.76
CA LEU A 60 -24.51 -2.17 -16.78
C LEU A 60 -24.00 -3.38 -17.59
N PRO A 61 -22.90 -3.21 -18.36
CA PRO A 61 -22.29 -4.32 -19.06
C PRO A 61 -21.73 -5.33 -18.06
N ARG A 62 -22.13 -6.59 -18.22
CA ARG A 62 -21.70 -7.72 -17.39
C ARG A 62 -20.49 -8.37 -18.02
N VAL A 63 -19.30 -8.03 -17.52
CA VAL A 63 -18.02 -8.52 -18.05
C VAL A 63 -17.37 -9.40 -17.00
N HIS A 64 -16.94 -10.59 -17.42
CA HIS A 64 -16.24 -11.50 -16.53
C HIS A 64 -14.95 -10.82 -16.00
N PRO A 65 -14.62 -10.93 -14.70
CA PRO A 65 -13.42 -10.30 -14.14
C PRO A 65 -12.12 -10.69 -14.84
N PHE A 66 -12.08 -11.86 -15.50
CA PHE A 66 -10.96 -12.34 -16.31
C PHE A 66 -11.33 -12.55 -17.78
N ASP A 67 -12.18 -11.67 -18.33
CA ASP A 67 -12.53 -11.71 -19.75
C ASP A 67 -11.26 -11.72 -20.64
N PRO A 68 -11.18 -12.55 -21.68
CA PRO A 68 -10.00 -12.64 -22.54
C PRO A 68 -9.51 -11.30 -23.10
N SER A 69 -10.42 -10.35 -23.34
CA SER A 69 -10.11 -9.03 -23.86
C SER A 69 -9.22 -8.19 -22.93
N ILE A 70 -9.23 -8.48 -21.62
CA ILE A 70 -8.48 -7.69 -20.63
C ILE A 70 -7.20 -8.37 -20.14
N LEU A 71 -7.02 -9.66 -20.41
CA LEU A 71 -5.94 -10.47 -19.83
C LEU A 71 -4.54 -9.93 -20.18
N THR A 72 -4.39 -9.35 -21.36
CA THR A 72 -3.12 -8.75 -21.81
C THR A 72 -2.75 -7.50 -21.04
N TYR A 73 -3.71 -6.84 -20.38
CA TYR A 73 -3.50 -5.65 -19.56
C TYR A 73 -3.35 -5.97 -18.07
N LEU A 74 -3.55 -7.23 -17.67
CA LEU A 74 -3.36 -7.64 -16.29
C LEU A 74 -1.88 -7.86 -16.00
N THR A 75 -1.32 -7.03 -15.12
CA THR A 75 0.07 -7.12 -14.68
C THR A 75 0.12 -7.57 -13.22
N ILE A 76 0.93 -8.60 -12.94
CA ILE A 76 1.23 -8.98 -11.57
C ILE A 76 2.21 -7.94 -11.02
N ASN A 77 1.70 -7.12 -10.10
CA ASN A 77 2.55 -6.18 -9.38
C ASN A 77 3.45 -6.95 -8.42
N LYS A 78 4.74 -6.62 -8.42
CA LYS A 78 5.67 -7.14 -7.42
C LYS A 78 5.22 -6.67 -6.03
N PRO A 79 5.43 -7.48 -4.98
CA PRO A 79 5.12 -7.06 -3.62
C PRO A 79 5.84 -5.75 -3.32
N ILE A 80 5.12 -4.82 -2.70
CA ILE A 80 5.68 -3.56 -2.24
C ILE A 80 6.54 -3.89 -1.01
N ASN A 81 7.85 -3.99 -1.22
CA ASN A 81 8.79 -4.09 -0.12
C ASN A 81 9.11 -2.69 0.40
N CYS A 82 8.35 -2.25 1.40
CA CYS A 82 8.65 -1.02 2.15
C CYS A 82 9.98 -1.20 2.88
N LYS A 83 11.06 -0.61 2.35
CA LYS A 83 12.30 -0.47 3.10
C LYS A 83 12.11 0.62 4.14
N GLU A 84 12.35 0.32 5.41
CA GLU A 84 12.47 1.36 6.43
C GLU A 84 13.63 2.28 6.04
N ARG A 85 13.31 3.48 5.54
CA ARG A 85 14.33 4.41 5.03
C ARG A 85 15.08 5.09 6.17
N PHE A 86 14.43 5.26 7.32
CA PHE A 86 14.96 5.97 8.47
C PHE A 86 14.43 5.35 9.77
N VAL A 87 15.28 5.31 10.80
CA VAL A 87 14.88 4.84 12.13
C VAL A 87 13.99 5.91 12.77
N THR A 88 12.83 5.50 13.30
CA THR A 88 11.89 6.40 13.97
C THR A 88 12.43 6.78 15.36
N ILE A 89 12.93 8.01 15.49
CA ILE A 89 13.54 8.53 16.74
C ILE A 89 12.56 9.26 17.67
N THR A 90 11.33 9.49 17.24
CA THR A 90 10.27 10.09 18.06
C THR A 90 8.98 9.28 17.93
N PHE A 91 8.15 9.28 18.97
CA PHE A 91 6.83 8.63 18.96
C PHE A 91 5.90 9.37 19.93
N ILE A 92 4.60 9.19 19.76
CA ILE A 92 3.59 9.67 20.71
C ILE A 92 3.12 8.45 21.52
N ASP A 93 3.12 8.55 22.84
CA ASP A 93 2.63 7.49 23.73
C ASP A 93 1.10 7.50 23.87
N ASP A 94 0.56 6.49 24.56
CA ASP A 94 -0.89 6.35 24.78
C ASP A 94 -1.49 7.50 25.62
N ASP A 95 -0.66 8.22 26.37
CA ASP A 95 -1.04 9.39 27.17
C ASP A 95 -1.00 10.70 26.34
N GLY A 96 -0.65 10.63 25.06
CA GLY A 96 -0.55 11.77 24.15
C GLY A 96 0.71 12.61 24.33
N PHE A 97 1.79 12.05 24.88
CA PHE A 97 3.09 12.71 25.00
C PHE A 97 4.01 12.31 23.85
N LEU A 98 4.50 13.32 23.13
CA LEU A 98 5.60 13.18 22.19
C LEU A 98 6.91 12.96 22.95
N ARG A 99 7.57 11.83 22.68
CA ARG A 99 8.82 11.41 23.32
C ARG A 99 9.88 11.00 22.31
N TYR A 100 11.12 10.99 22.77
CA TYR A 100 12.23 10.40 22.04
C TYR A 100 12.29 8.89 22.23
N ASN A 101 12.52 8.17 21.15
CA ASN A 101 12.93 6.77 21.21
C ASN A 101 14.44 6.72 21.53
N LEU A 102 14.76 6.63 22.83
CA LEU A 102 16.14 6.65 23.32
C LEU A 102 16.98 5.49 22.76
N THR A 103 16.37 4.32 22.55
CA THR A 103 17.05 3.15 21.95
C THR A 103 17.46 3.45 20.51
N ALA A 104 16.54 4.03 19.71
CA ALA A 104 16.82 4.44 18.35
C ALA A 104 17.90 5.52 18.27
N LEU A 105 17.84 6.53 19.15
CA LEU A 105 18.86 7.57 19.22
C LEU A 105 20.24 7.02 19.56
N LYS A 106 20.32 6.09 20.52
CA LYS A 106 21.57 5.43 20.91
C LYS A 106 22.15 4.60 19.76
N LEU A 107 21.33 3.89 19.00
CA LEU A 107 21.75 3.15 17.81
C LEU A 107 22.34 4.07 16.73
N LEU A 108 21.82 5.30 16.62
CA LEU A 108 22.32 6.30 15.69
C LEU A 108 23.48 7.14 16.25
N GLY A 109 23.90 6.91 17.50
CA GLY A 109 24.99 7.65 18.14
C GLY A 109 24.63 9.08 18.59
N TYR A 110 23.34 9.41 18.71
CA TYR A 110 22.89 10.72 19.18
C TYR A 110 22.62 10.73 20.68
N ASP A 111 23.05 11.80 21.35
CA ASP A 111 22.70 12.12 22.73
C ASP A 111 21.48 13.05 22.74
N VAL A 112 20.41 12.63 23.42
CA VAL A 112 19.14 13.37 23.51
C VAL A 112 19.33 14.79 24.04
N ASN A 113 20.30 15.02 24.92
CA ASN A 113 20.53 16.32 25.53
C ASN A 113 21.17 17.34 24.57
N LYS A 114 21.78 16.85 23.48
CA LYS A 114 22.46 17.68 22.47
C LYS A 114 21.62 17.88 21.21
N LEU A 115 20.46 17.23 21.13
CA LEU A 115 19.57 17.32 19.99
C LEU A 115 18.78 18.62 19.98
N GLN A 116 18.69 19.21 18.79
CA GLN A 116 17.84 20.37 18.53
C GLN A 116 16.62 19.91 17.74
N CYS A 117 15.62 19.38 18.45
CA CYS A 117 14.35 19.00 17.85
C CYS A 117 13.21 19.90 18.31
N SER A 118 12.33 20.19 17.37
CA SER A 118 11.08 20.90 17.59
C SER A 118 9.93 20.20 16.88
N TYR A 119 8.72 20.55 17.30
CA TYR A 119 7.50 20.10 16.65
C TYR A 119 6.58 21.30 16.39
N GLN A 120 5.79 21.18 15.33
CA GLN A 120 4.79 22.15 14.90
C GLN A 120 3.47 21.44 14.69
N GLU A 121 2.37 22.09 15.08
CA GLU A 121 1.03 21.62 14.73
C GLU A 121 0.80 21.79 13.23
N ILE A 122 0.13 20.81 12.60
CA ILE A 122 -0.30 20.90 11.20
C ILE A 122 -1.79 21.21 11.18
N VAL A 123 -2.15 22.38 10.64
CA VAL A 123 -3.54 22.81 10.49
C VAL A 123 -3.90 22.80 9.00
N ARG A 124 -4.82 21.93 8.60
CA ARG A 124 -5.35 21.92 7.23
C ARG A 124 -6.27 23.13 7.03
N LYS A 125 -6.03 23.92 5.97
CA LYS A 125 -6.88 25.07 5.61
C LYS A 125 -7.86 24.73 4.51
N ASP A 126 -7.40 24.01 3.50
CA ASP A 126 -8.20 23.53 2.38
C ASP A 126 -7.61 22.23 1.82
N ASP A 127 -8.04 21.83 0.63
CA ASP A 127 -7.61 20.56 0.02
C ASP A 127 -6.15 20.51 -0.42
N PHE A 128 -5.53 21.67 -0.63
CA PHE A 128 -4.20 21.80 -1.19
C PHE A 128 -3.22 22.50 -0.24
N ASN A 129 -3.72 23.17 0.81
CA ASN A 129 -2.93 23.99 1.70
C ASN A 129 -2.97 23.52 3.17
N VAL A 130 -1.78 23.50 3.77
CA VAL A 130 -1.56 23.26 5.19
C VAL A 130 -0.74 24.41 5.78
N GLU A 131 -1.08 24.80 7.00
CA GLU A 131 -0.32 25.77 7.78
C GLU A 131 0.38 25.07 8.95
N PHE A 132 1.61 25.50 9.21
CA PHE A 132 2.37 25.04 10.38
C PHE A 132 2.24 26.06 11.50
N GLY A 133 1.88 25.57 12.69
CA GLY A 133 1.82 26.37 13.90
C GLY A 133 3.20 26.78 14.42
N GLU A 134 3.20 27.35 15.62
CA GLU A 134 4.42 27.74 16.32
C GLU A 134 5.33 26.53 16.60
N SER A 135 6.63 26.72 16.37
CA SER A 135 7.66 25.71 16.61
C SER A 135 7.96 25.59 18.10
N LYS A 136 7.62 24.44 18.68
CA LYS A 136 7.80 24.15 20.11
C LYS A 136 8.93 23.15 20.29
N LYS A 137 9.84 23.40 21.24
CA LYS A 137 10.93 22.46 21.56
C LYS A 137 10.36 21.19 22.21
N ILE A 138 10.89 20.03 21.82
CA ILE A 138 10.53 18.75 22.45
C ILE A 138 11.29 18.63 23.77
N ASN A 139 10.57 18.42 24.86
CA ASN A 139 11.16 18.17 26.17
C ASN A 139 11.69 16.73 26.26
N VAL A 140 12.84 16.53 26.92
CA VAL A 140 13.46 15.21 27.11
C VAL A 140 12.52 14.26 27.87
N ASN A 141 11.75 14.79 28.83
CA ASN A 141 10.75 14.01 29.59
C ASN A 141 9.43 13.79 28.83
N GLY A 142 9.32 14.33 27.62
CA GLY A 142 8.11 14.30 26.80
C GLY A 142 7.36 15.63 26.78
N SER A 143 6.70 15.89 25.66
CA SER A 143 5.86 17.08 25.44
C SER A 143 4.43 16.66 25.17
N GLN A 144 3.48 17.16 25.95
CA GLN A 144 2.06 16.85 25.74
C GLN A 144 1.58 17.44 24.41
N VAL A 145 1.03 16.59 23.55
CA VAL A 145 0.45 16.96 22.26
C VAL A 145 -1.07 16.94 22.39
N ARG A 146 -1.72 18.04 22.02
CA ARG A 146 -3.19 18.20 22.10
C ARG A 146 -3.83 18.36 20.73
N THR A 147 -3.12 17.93 19.69
CA THR A 147 -3.45 18.15 18.29
C THR A 147 -3.31 16.82 17.57
N GLU A 148 -4.08 16.61 16.52
CA GLU A 148 -4.11 15.30 15.83
C GLU A 148 -2.89 15.08 14.95
N PHE A 149 -2.37 16.16 14.36
CA PHE A 149 -1.26 16.12 13.43
C PHE A 149 -0.16 17.05 13.90
N ILE A 150 1.06 16.51 14.02
CA ILE A 150 2.26 17.31 14.27
C ILE A 150 3.36 16.94 13.29
N TYR A 151 4.15 17.94 12.91
CA TYR A 151 5.39 17.78 12.18
C TYR A 151 6.56 17.93 13.15
N VAL A 152 7.41 16.92 13.23
CA VAL A 152 8.65 16.92 14.02
C VAL A 152 9.82 17.15 13.09
N SER A 153 10.74 18.03 13.49
CA SER A 153 12.01 18.25 12.80
C SER A 153 13.16 18.31 13.79
N CYS A 154 14.25 17.60 13.48
CA CYS A 154 15.49 17.61 14.26
C CYS A 154 16.65 18.09 13.41
N HIS A 155 17.43 19.01 13.95
CA HIS A 155 18.58 19.61 13.31
C HIS A 155 19.86 19.23 14.06
N ASN A 156 20.96 19.14 13.31
CA ASN A 156 22.29 19.02 13.89
C ASN A 156 22.78 20.38 14.44
N PHE A 157 23.98 20.39 15.03
CA PHE A 157 24.57 21.61 15.61
C PHE A 157 24.81 22.76 14.62
N VAL A 158 24.80 22.48 13.30
CA VAL A 158 24.93 23.47 12.22
C VAL A 158 23.57 23.89 11.67
N GLY A 159 22.46 23.39 12.24
CA GLY A 159 21.10 23.70 11.78
C GLY A 159 20.63 22.92 10.56
N ILE A 160 21.33 21.84 10.15
CA ILE A 160 20.92 21.01 9.02
C ILE A 160 19.92 19.95 9.51
N PRO A 161 18.73 19.81 8.89
CA PRO A 161 17.76 18.80 9.28
C PRO A 161 18.26 17.40 8.92
N PHE A 162 18.28 16.49 9.90
CA PHE A 162 18.68 15.09 9.70
C PHE A 162 17.53 14.11 9.94
N TYR A 163 16.44 14.58 10.56
CA TYR A 163 15.24 13.80 10.78
C TYR A 163 14.00 14.69 10.70
N SER A 164 13.00 14.21 9.99
CA SER A 164 11.68 14.82 9.91
C SER A 164 10.62 13.73 9.90
N ASN A 165 9.53 13.91 10.65
CA ASN A 165 8.42 12.96 10.64
C ASN A 165 7.09 13.64 10.93
N VAL A 166 6.02 13.14 10.33
CA VAL A 166 4.65 13.53 10.68
C VAL A 166 4.10 12.47 11.63
N HIS A 167 3.61 12.90 12.79
CA HIS A 167 2.89 12.03 13.71
C HIS A 167 1.41 12.33 13.64
N CYS A 168 0.63 11.27 13.51
CA CYS A 168 -0.83 11.29 13.61
C CYS A 168 -1.19 10.64 14.94
N HIS A 169 -1.86 11.39 15.81
CA HIS A 169 -2.30 10.95 17.12
C HIS A 169 -3.80 11.13 17.27
N ILE A 170 -4.47 10.11 17.80
CA ILE A 170 -5.90 10.15 18.07
C ILE A 170 -6.08 10.79 19.44
N ILE A 171 -6.70 11.96 19.49
CA ILE A 171 -7.06 12.57 20.77
C ILE A 171 -8.29 11.83 21.31
N PRO A 172 -8.18 11.11 22.44
CA PRO A 172 -9.34 10.44 23.01
C PRO A 172 -10.37 11.47 23.43
N THR A 173 -11.44 11.58 22.66
CA THR A 173 -12.62 12.33 23.08
C THR A 173 -13.29 11.48 24.16
N LYS A 174 -13.48 12.04 25.36
CA LYS A 174 -14.31 11.40 26.40
C LYS A 174 -15.77 11.42 25.95
N LEU A 175 -16.11 10.58 24.97
CA LEU A 175 -17.49 10.33 24.64
C LEU A 175 -18.02 9.38 25.72
N SER A 176 -18.58 9.93 26.78
CA SER A 176 -19.41 9.17 27.71
C SER A 176 -20.68 8.77 26.96
N LEU A 177 -20.59 7.71 26.17
CA LEU A 177 -21.79 7.08 25.63
C LEU A 177 -22.62 6.60 26.83
N PRO A 178 -23.89 7.02 26.96
CA PRO A 178 -24.75 6.48 28.00
C PRO A 178 -24.88 4.98 27.75
N PHE A 179 -24.22 4.20 28.61
CA PHE A 179 -24.24 2.76 28.55
C PHE A 179 -25.57 2.27 29.14
N ASP A 180 -26.58 2.12 28.28
CA ASP A 180 -27.70 1.24 28.61
C ASP A 180 -27.16 -0.18 28.56
N GLY A 181 -27.15 -0.86 29.71
CA GLY A 181 -26.45 -2.14 29.96
C GLY A 181 -26.82 -3.34 29.08
N ASN A 182 -27.59 -3.12 28.01
CA ASN A 182 -27.96 -4.10 27.00
C ASN A 182 -27.21 -3.95 25.65
N ASN A 183 -26.50 -2.83 25.41
CA ASN A 183 -25.82 -2.62 24.13
C ASN A 183 -24.35 -3.04 24.17
N THR A 184 -23.96 -3.95 23.29
CA THR A 184 -22.58 -4.31 23.01
C THR A 184 -21.84 -3.13 22.39
N LEU A 185 -20.73 -2.72 23.00
CA LEU A 185 -19.83 -1.71 22.44
C LEU A 185 -18.91 -2.37 21.40
N TYR A 186 -18.91 -1.83 20.18
CA TYR A 186 -18.05 -2.31 19.09
C TYR A 186 -16.95 -1.29 18.80
N ASN A 187 -15.72 -1.76 18.64
CA ASN A 187 -14.67 -0.99 18.00
C ASN A 187 -14.91 -1.02 16.49
N VAL A 188 -15.06 0.15 15.87
CA VAL A 188 -15.32 0.27 14.43
C VAL A 188 -14.06 0.76 13.74
N LEU A 189 -13.57 0.00 12.76
CA LEU A 189 -12.53 0.41 11.84
C LEU A 189 -13.14 0.62 10.45
N VAL A 190 -13.09 1.85 9.95
CA VAL A 190 -13.54 2.19 8.60
C VAL A 190 -12.33 2.30 7.69
N ILE A 191 -12.31 1.51 6.61
CA ILE A 191 -11.25 1.53 5.60
C ILE A 191 -11.86 2.02 4.29
N GLY A 192 -11.42 3.18 3.82
CA GLY A 192 -11.78 3.72 2.51
C GLY A 192 -10.70 3.40 1.47
N ILE A 193 -11.09 2.78 0.36
CA ILE A 193 -10.21 2.55 -0.79
C ILE A 193 -10.75 3.38 -1.95
N ASP A 194 -10.05 4.46 -2.29
CA ASP A 194 -10.44 5.33 -3.38
C ASP A 194 -10.12 4.68 -4.75
N SER A 195 -10.98 4.95 -5.73
CA SER A 195 -10.72 4.74 -7.16
C SER A 195 -10.46 3.29 -7.59
N VAL A 196 -11.03 2.31 -6.89
CA VAL A 196 -10.98 0.90 -7.31
C VAL A 196 -12.31 0.49 -7.94
N SER A 197 -12.27 0.10 -9.22
CA SER A 197 -13.42 -0.52 -9.87
C SER A 197 -13.71 -1.89 -9.26
N ARG A 198 -14.98 -2.29 -9.22
CA ARG A 198 -15.40 -3.60 -8.70
C ARG A 198 -14.64 -4.77 -9.33
N LEU A 199 -14.46 -4.77 -10.65
CA LEU A 199 -13.72 -5.82 -11.34
C LEU A 199 -12.24 -5.84 -10.95
N SER A 200 -11.63 -4.67 -10.69
CA SER A 200 -10.26 -4.57 -10.18
C SER A 200 -10.17 -5.09 -8.75
N PHE A 201 -11.17 -4.81 -7.90
CA PHE A 201 -11.25 -5.30 -6.54
C PHE A 201 -11.27 -6.83 -6.48
N ILE A 202 -12.11 -7.47 -7.31
CA ILE A 202 -12.19 -8.94 -7.41
C ILE A 202 -10.83 -9.54 -7.81
N ARG A 203 -10.15 -8.95 -8.80
CA ARG A 203 -8.87 -9.46 -9.31
C ARG A 203 -7.70 -9.26 -8.35
N ASN A 204 -7.59 -8.06 -7.77
CA ASN A 204 -6.39 -7.63 -7.07
C ASN A 204 -6.50 -7.76 -5.54
N LEU A 205 -7.73 -7.85 -5.00
CA LEU A 205 -8.01 -8.02 -3.57
C LEU A 205 -8.88 -9.27 -3.32
N PRO A 206 -8.45 -10.45 -3.80
CA PRO A 206 -9.26 -11.66 -3.79
C PRO A 206 -9.67 -12.11 -2.37
N LYS A 207 -8.82 -11.85 -1.36
CA LYS A 207 -9.10 -12.20 0.04
C LYS A 207 -10.13 -11.29 0.70
N THR A 208 -10.28 -10.06 0.19
CA THR A 208 -11.22 -9.07 0.75
C THR A 208 -12.61 -9.22 0.11
N TYR A 209 -12.71 -9.77 -1.09
CA TYR A 209 -13.99 -9.99 -1.76
C TYR A 209 -14.75 -11.22 -1.22
N LYS A 210 -14.05 -12.27 -0.78
CA LYS A 210 -14.66 -13.47 -0.19
C LYS A 210 -15.22 -13.19 1.20
#